data_AF-A0A0N0E9V4-F1
#
_entry.id   AF-A0A0N0E9V4-F1
#
_cell.length_a   1.000
_cell.length_b   1.000
_cell.length_c   1.000
_cell.angle_alpha   90.00
_cell.angle_beta   90.00
_cell.angle_gamma   90.00
#
_symmetry.space_group_name_H-M   'P 1'
#
loop_
_entity.id
_entity.type
_entity.pdbx_description
1 polymer ?
#
loop_
_entity_poly.entity_id
_entity_poly.type
_entity_poly.pdbx_seq_one_letter_code
_entity_poly.pdbx_strand_id
1 'polypeptide(L)' 'MKGQMISRIQAYFKEERDEEIGELGADLLLDIFMKELGPYYYNQGIADAKALMEERWGSVEEDMEALKRPTGSGRYR' A
#
# COMPACT_ATOMS: atom_id res chain seq x y z
N MET A 1 -13.97 12.26 4.34
CA MET A 1 -12.95 11.87 3.35
C MET A 1 -13.43 12.07 1.92
N LYS A 2 -14.52 11.41 1.44
CA LYS A 2 -15.06 11.63 0.07
C LYS A 2 -15.36 13.10 -0.23
N GLY A 3 -16.17 13.76 0.62
CA GLY A 3 -16.51 15.18 0.46
C GLY A 3 -15.30 16.12 0.42
N GLN A 4 -14.24 15.83 1.18
CA GLN A 4 -13.00 16.63 1.12
C GLN A 4 -12.30 16.48 -0.24
N MET A 5 -12.31 15.29 -0.83
CA MET A 5 -11.74 15.07 -2.16
C MET A 5 -12.58 15.72 -3.25
N ILE A 6 -13.91 15.68 -3.14
CA ILE A 6 -14.81 16.43 -4.02
C ILE A 6 -14.47 17.93 -3.97
N SER A 7 -14.36 18.52 -2.78
CA SER A 7 -13.98 19.94 -2.65
C SER A 7 -12.60 20.23 -3.22
N ARG A 8 -11.63 19.32 -3.09
CA ARG A 8 -10.29 19.47 -3.70
C ARG A 8 -10.34 19.41 -5.23
N ILE A 9 -11.18 18.54 -5.80
CA ILE A 9 -11.40 18.50 -7.25
C ILE A 9 -12.03 19.81 -7.71
N GLN A 10 -13.03 20.33 -6.99
CA GLN A 10 -13.64 21.63 -7.31
C GLN A 10 -12.63 22.77 -7.25
N ALA A 11 -11.81 22.82 -6.19
CA ALA A 11 -10.75 23.82 -6.05
C ALA A 11 -9.73 23.73 -7.19
N TYR A 12 -9.29 22.51 -7.55
CA TYR A 12 -8.36 22.31 -8.66
C TYR A 12 -8.90 22.82 -9.99
N PHE A 13 -10.17 22.53 -10.32
CA PHE A 13 -10.78 23.05 -11.56
C PHE A 13 -10.85 24.57 -11.57
N LYS A 14 -11.15 25.18 -10.43
CA LYS A 14 -11.18 26.64 -10.31
C LYS A 14 -9.79 27.25 -10.44
N GLU A 15 -8.80 26.71 -9.73
CA GLU A 15 -7.45 27.27 -9.64
C GLU A 15 -6.65 27.06 -10.94
N GLU A 16 -6.73 25.87 -11.53
CA GLU A 16 -5.88 25.49 -12.66
C GLU A 16 -6.55 25.71 -14.02
N ARG A 17 -7.89 25.84 -14.04
CA ARG A 17 -8.67 25.93 -15.29
C ARG A 17 -9.64 27.10 -15.34
N ASP A 18 -9.79 27.86 -14.25
CA ASP A 18 -10.81 28.92 -14.11
C ASP A 18 -12.24 28.42 -14.43
N GLU A 19 -12.49 27.13 -14.16
CA GLU A 19 -13.76 26.44 -14.42
C GLU A 19 -14.46 26.11 -13.08
N GLU A 20 -15.76 26.39 -12.97
CA GLU A 20 -16.55 25.90 -11.84
C GLU A 20 -17.19 24.54 -12.16
N ILE A 21 -16.82 23.52 -11.39
CA ILE A 21 -17.45 22.21 -11.43
C ILE A 21 -18.37 22.01 -10.22
N GLY A 22 -19.62 21.63 -10.48
CA GLY A 22 -20.59 21.33 -9.43
C GLY A 22 -20.23 20.09 -8.62
N GLU A 23 -20.81 19.96 -7.43
CA GLU A 23 -20.54 18.87 -6.49
C GLU A 23 -20.78 17.49 -7.14
N LEU A 24 -21.91 17.32 -7.85
CA LEU A 24 -22.23 16.09 -8.56
C LEU A 24 -21.19 15.75 -9.65
N GLY A 25 -20.70 16.75 -10.38
CA GLY A 25 -19.69 16.55 -11.42
C GLY A 25 -18.35 16.11 -10.83
N ALA A 26 -17.93 16.77 -9.75
CA ALA A 26 -16.72 16.39 -9.03
C ALA A 26 -16.83 15.00 -8.38
N ASP A 27 -18.02 14.63 -7.90
CA ASP A 27 -18.28 13.29 -7.35
C ASP A 27 -18.19 12.19 -8.42
N LEU A 28 -18.79 12.42 -9.59
CA LEU A 28 -18.70 11.48 -10.71
C LEU A 28 -17.26 11.29 -11.20
N LEU A 29 -16.47 12.37 -11.27
CA LEU A 29 -15.05 12.28 -11.62
C LEU A 29 -14.28 11.47 -10.57
N LEU A 30 -14.53 11.74 -9.28
CA LEU A 30 -13.91 10.98 -8.20
C LEU A 30 -14.27 9.49 -8.29
N ASP A 31 -15.52 9.16 -8.56
CA ASP A 31 -15.98 7.78 -8.69
C ASP A 31 -15.29 7.04 -9.84
N ILE A 32 -15.07 7.71 -10.99
CA ILE A 32 -14.29 7.14 -12.10
C ILE A 32 -12.85 6.84 -11.65
N PHE A 33 -12.18 7.80 -11.01
CA PHE A 33 -10.80 7.59 -10.54
C PHE A 33 -10.72 6.47 -9.51
N MET A 34 -11.67 6.39 -8.57
CA MET A 34 -11.69 5.34 -7.55
C MET A 34 -11.94 3.96 -8.17
N LYS A 35 -12.81 3.87 -9.18
CA LYS A 35 -13.09 2.61 -9.87
C LYS A 35 -11.91 2.13 -10.70
N GLU A 36 -11.28 3.04 -11.45
CA GLU A 36 -10.23 2.68 -12.40
C GLU A 36 -8.86 2.59 -11.72
N LEU A 37 -8.52 3.48 -10.79
CA LEU A 37 -7.20 3.53 -10.14
C LEU A 37 -7.17 2.87 -8.76
N GLY A 38 -8.30 2.82 -8.05
CA GLY A 38 -8.37 2.28 -6.69
C GLY A 38 -7.80 0.86 -6.56
N PRO A 39 -8.16 -0.09 -7.43
CA PRO A 39 -7.60 -1.44 -7.38
C PRO A 39 -6.09 -1.50 -7.56
N TYR A 40 -5.52 -0.63 -8.41
CA TYR A 40 -4.07 -0.60 -8.64
C TYR A 40 -3.32 -0.17 -7.38
N TYR A 41 -3.73 0.94 -6.75
CA TYR A 41 -3.09 1.42 -5.51
C TYR A 41 -3.32 0.46 -4.35
N TYR A 42 -4.50 -0.15 -4.25
CA TYR A 42 -4.78 -1.14 -3.21
C TYR A 42 -3.88 -2.37 -3.37
N ASN A 43 -3.82 -2.94 -4.58
CA ASN A 43 -2.98 -4.12 -4.85
C ASN A 43 -1.50 -3.81 -4.66
N GLN A 44 -1.04 -2.61 -5.05
CA GLN A 44 0.33 -2.18 -4.77
C GLN A 44 0.58 -2.11 -3.27
N GLY A 45 -0.33 -1.54 -2.49
CA GLY A 45 -0.19 -1.49 -1.02
C GLY A 45 -0.13 -2.88 -0.38
N ILE A 46 -0.89 -3.85 -0.89
CA ILE A 46 -0.79 -5.26 -0.46
C ILE A 46 0.57 -5.86 -0.85
N ALA A 47 1.05 -5.60 -2.06
CA ALA A 47 2.35 -6.08 -2.52
C ALA A 47 3.50 -5.50 -1.67
N ASP A 48 3.45 -4.21 -1.34
CA ASP A 48 4.43 -3.53 -0.49
C ASP A 48 4.43 -4.11 0.93
N ALA A 49 3.24 -4.32 1.51
CA ALA A 49 3.11 -4.96 2.82
C ALA A 49 3.67 -6.38 2.82
N LYS A 50 3.40 -7.16 1.76
CA LYS A 50 3.92 -8.51 1.60
C LYS A 50 5.44 -8.51 1.51
N ALA A 51 6.03 -7.64 0.69
CA ALA A 51 7.48 -7.53 0.55
C ALA A 51 8.16 -7.20 1.88
N LEU A 52 7.58 -6.27 2.66
CA LEU A 52 8.07 -5.95 3.99
C LEU A 52 8.00 -7.14 4.94
N MET A 53 6.92 -7.93 4.89
CA MET A 53 6.79 -9.13 5.72
C MET A 53 7.79 -10.21 5.32
N GLU A 54 8.04 -10.41 4.03
CA GLU A 54 9.03 -11.38 3.52
C GLU A 54 10.45 -11.03 4.00
N GLU A 55 10.82 -9.75 3.96
CA GLU A 55 12.11 -9.27 4.50
C GLU A 55 12.24 -9.61 5.99
N ARG A 56 11.21 -9.31 6.78
CA ARG A 56 11.20 -9.59 8.23
C ARG A 56 11.26 -11.09 8.52
N TRP A 57 10.56 -11.89 7.73
CA TRP A 57 10.54 -13.34 7.88
C TRP A 57 11.92 -13.95 7.61
N GLY A 58 12.61 -13.50 6.57
CA GLY A 58 13.98 -13.95 6.29
C GLY A 58 14.93 -13.71 7.46
N SER A 59 14.85 -12.54 8.10
CA SER A 59 15.64 -12.25 9.32
C SER A 59 15.31 -13.20 10.47
N VAL A 60 14.03 -13.56 10.66
CA VAL A 60 13.62 -14.51 11.69
C VAL A 60 14.14 -15.92 11.38
N GLU A 61 14.11 -16.34 10.11
CA GLU A 61 14.67 -17.64 9.69
C GLU A 61 16.17 -17.72 9.95
N GLU A 62 16.92 -16.66 9.64
CA GLU A 62 18.36 -16.56 9.93
C GLU A 62 18.64 -16.69 11.44
N ASP A 63 17.88 -15.96 12.27
CA ASP A 63 18.00 -16.04 13.73
C ASP A 63 17.71 -17.46 14.24
N MET A 64 16.69 -18.13 13.69
CA MET A 64 16.35 -19.52 14.06
C MET A 64 17.43 -20.52 13.65
N GLU A 65 18.03 -20.35 12.47
CA GLU A 65 19.12 -21.19 11.98
C GLU A 65 20.34 -21.08 12.90
N ALA A 66 20.68 -19.86 13.34
CA ALA A 66 21.78 -19.59 14.25
C ALA A 66 21.62 -20.26 15.62
N LEU A 67 20.39 -20.57 16.04
CA LEU A 67 20.10 -21.28 17.29
C LEU A 67 20.33 -22.80 17.20
N LYS A 68 20.49 -23.38 16.01
CA LYS A 68 20.73 -24.82 15.87
C LYS A 68 22.02 -25.22 16.56
N ARG A 69 21.95 -26.30 17.35
CA ARG A 69 23.13 -26.91 17.99
C ARG A 69 23.71 -27.98 17.09
N PRO A 70 25.03 -28.19 17.09
CA PRO A 70 25.66 -29.26 16.33
C PRO A 70 25.07 -30.62 16.72
N THR A 71 24.54 -31.34 15.74
CA THR A 71 24.03 -32.71 15.92
C THR A 71 25.19 -33.70 15.71
N GLY A 72 26.03 -33.81 16.73
CA GLY A 72 27.11 -34.79 16.80
C GLY A 72 27.26 -35.31 18.22
N SER A 73 26.57 -36.41 18.54
CA SER A 73 26.93 -37.22 19.70
C SER A 73 28.11 -38.12 19.32
N GLY A 74 29.22 -37.98 20.04
CA GLY A 74 30.24 -39.03 20.17
C GLY A 74 31.57 -38.75 19.47
N ARG A 75 32.57 -38.34 20.25
CA ARG A 75 33.53 -39.30 20.83
C ARG A 75 34.35 -38.61 21.92
N TYR A 76 34.06 -38.99 23.17
CA TYR A 76 35.13 -39.23 24.13
C TYR A 76 36.06 -40.25 23.49
N ARG A 77 37.25 -39.81 23.09
CA ARG A 77 38.44 -40.64 22.93
C ARG A 77 39.60 -39.88 23.54
#